data_AF-A0A956KQI5-F1
#
_entry.id   AF-A0A956KQI5-F1
#
_cell.length_a   1.000
_cell.length_b   1.000
_cell.length_c   1.000
_cell.angle_alpha   90.00
_cell.angle_beta   90.00
_cell.angle_gamma   90.00
#
_symmetry.space_group_name_H-M   'P 1'
#
loop_
_entity.id
_entity.type
_entity.pdbx_description
1 polymer ?
#
loop_
_entity_poly.entity_id
_entity_poly.type
_entity_poly.pdbx_seq_one_letter_code
_entity_poly.pdbx_strand_id
1 'polypeptide(L)'
;MSMQPESQAKSETAQPSSPSSVKGRPVGLSQRLARVRAITDGEIFVDEDGRSRLVQQATSCLLEPQVGDLVLIVGSDDDPGGWILAVLERPQPRDGEAVAEAVLAAPAGAGLTLKASGRVRVEGSAGVDIVTPAAL
;
A
#
# COMPACT_ATOMS: atom_id res chain seq x y z
N MET A 1 16.14 -61.95 57.19
CA MET A 1 17.09 -61.00 56.57
C MET A 1 16.52 -60.60 55.22
N SER A 2 16.39 -59.28 55.03
CA SER A 2 16.33 -58.60 53.73
C SER A 2 15.06 -58.79 52.89
N MET A 3 14.57 -57.81 52.14
CA MET A 3 14.85 -56.38 51.98
C MET A 3 13.66 -55.85 51.16
N GLN A 4 13.27 -54.60 51.40
CA GLN A 4 12.31 -53.85 50.56
C GLN A 4 12.89 -53.66 49.15
N PRO A 5 12.08 -53.56 48.09
CA PRO A 5 12.58 -53.14 46.78
C PRO A 5 12.83 -51.63 46.76
N GLU A 6 14.08 -51.28 46.43
CA GLU A 6 14.55 -49.92 46.17
C GLU A 6 13.89 -49.33 44.92
N SER A 7 13.44 -48.09 45.07
CA SER A 7 12.99 -47.21 43.99
C SER A 7 14.18 -46.83 43.11
N GLN A 8 14.13 -47.17 41.82
CA GLN A 8 15.04 -46.64 40.82
C GLN A 8 14.30 -45.67 39.90
N ALA A 9 14.71 -44.41 39.99
CA ALA A 9 14.30 -43.31 39.14
C ALA A 9 14.74 -43.56 37.69
N LYS A 10 13.80 -43.55 36.75
CA LYS A 10 14.07 -43.40 35.32
C LYS A 10 14.22 -41.91 35.02
N SER A 11 15.44 -41.47 34.77
CA SER A 11 15.74 -40.17 34.15
C SER A 11 15.35 -40.24 32.69
N GLU A 12 14.19 -39.71 32.35
CA GLU A 12 13.75 -39.53 30.97
C GLU A 12 14.32 -38.19 30.45
N THR A 13 15.37 -38.29 29.64
CA THR A 13 15.96 -37.15 28.93
C THR A 13 14.95 -36.66 27.89
N ALA A 14 14.15 -35.67 28.26
CA ALA A 14 13.28 -34.97 27.32
C ALA A 14 14.14 -34.25 26.27
N GLN A 15 14.16 -34.80 25.05
CA GLN A 15 14.61 -34.05 23.87
C GLN A 15 13.71 -32.83 23.70
N PRO A 16 14.23 -31.61 23.53
CA PRO A 16 13.39 -30.46 23.21
C PRO A 16 12.75 -30.74 21.85
N SER A 17 11.42 -30.83 21.83
CA SER A 17 10.62 -30.91 20.61
C SER A 17 10.95 -29.70 19.75
N SER A 18 11.47 -29.97 18.56
CA SER A 18 11.75 -28.93 17.57
C SER A 18 10.48 -28.13 17.31
N PRO A 19 10.52 -26.79 17.30
CA PRO A 19 9.34 -26.00 16.98
C PRO A 19 8.90 -26.34 15.56
N SER A 20 7.66 -26.84 15.44
CA SER A 20 7.01 -27.14 14.18
C SER A 20 7.09 -25.89 13.30
N SER A 21 7.88 -25.98 12.24
CA SER A 21 7.98 -24.92 11.24
C SER A 21 6.62 -24.84 10.54
N VAL A 22 5.80 -23.87 10.93
CA VAL A 22 4.66 -23.45 10.11
C VAL A 22 5.27 -22.92 8.82
N LYS A 23 5.37 -23.76 7.79
CA LYS A 23 5.71 -23.34 6.43
C LYS A 23 4.58 -22.44 5.94
N GLY A 24 4.66 -21.15 6.22
CA GLY A 24 3.81 -20.16 5.56
C GLY A 24 4.05 -20.26 4.06
N ARG A 25 3.01 -20.59 3.30
CA ARG A 25 3.02 -20.42 1.84
C ARG A 25 3.39 -18.94 1.59
N PRO A 26 4.33 -18.62 0.67
CA PRO A 26 4.52 -17.23 0.28
C PRO A 26 3.16 -16.71 -0.16
N VAL A 27 2.67 -15.68 0.54
CA VAL A 27 1.45 -15.00 0.15
C VAL A 27 1.78 -14.35 -1.19
N GLY A 28 1.26 -14.92 -2.27
CA GLY A 28 1.51 -14.40 -3.61
C GLY A 28 0.94 -13.00 -3.69
N LEU A 29 1.79 -12.03 -4.02
CA LEU A 29 1.32 -10.69 -4.36
C LEU A 29 1.00 -10.68 -5.85
N SER A 30 -0.21 -10.27 -6.18
CA SER A 30 -0.66 -10.09 -7.56
C SER A 30 -0.95 -8.61 -7.81
N GLN A 31 -0.65 -8.16 -9.02
CA GLN A 31 -1.03 -6.83 -9.51
C GLN A 31 -2.34 -6.94 -10.28
N ARG A 32 -3.26 -6.01 -10.02
CA ARG A 32 -4.61 -6.03 -10.57
C ARG A 32 -5.03 -4.62 -10.97
N LEU A 33 -5.91 -4.51 -11.94
CA LEU A 33 -6.53 -3.24 -12.31
C LEU A 33 -7.78 -3.02 -11.46
N ALA A 34 -8.01 -1.78 -11.06
CA ALA A 34 -9.23 -1.40 -10.37
C ALA A 34 -9.60 0.06 -10.70
N ARG A 35 -10.86 0.45 -10.45
CA ARG A 35 -11.30 1.85 -10.57
C ARG A 35 -11.57 2.45 -9.20
N VAL A 36 -11.08 3.65 -8.94
CA VAL A 36 -11.39 4.36 -7.70
C VAL A 36 -12.87 4.72 -7.68
N ARG A 37 -13.59 4.21 -6.69
CA ARG A 37 -15.05 4.38 -6.54
C ARG A 37 -15.40 5.46 -5.54
N ALA A 38 -14.67 5.53 -4.43
CA ALA A 38 -14.88 6.51 -3.38
C ALA A 38 -13.59 6.76 -2.61
N ILE A 39 -13.45 7.97 -2.06
CA ILE A 39 -12.38 8.35 -1.14
C ILE A 39 -13.05 9.03 0.05
N THR A 40 -12.76 8.57 1.27
CA THR A 40 -13.33 9.12 2.52
C THR A 40 -12.31 8.99 3.62
N ASP A 41 -11.96 10.09 4.29
CA ASP A 41 -11.06 10.10 5.46
C ASP A 41 -9.74 9.33 5.28
N GLY A 42 -9.16 9.37 4.06
CA GLY A 42 -7.92 8.65 3.72
C GLY A 42 -8.10 7.17 3.36
N GLU A 43 -9.32 6.66 3.44
CA GLU A 43 -9.71 5.35 2.92
C GLU A 43 -10.05 5.45 1.44
N ILE A 44 -9.46 4.58 0.63
CA ILE A 44 -9.70 4.53 -0.81
C ILE A 44 -10.42 3.23 -1.15
N PHE A 45 -11.65 3.36 -1.65
CA PHE A 45 -12.43 2.24 -2.14
C PHE A 45 -12.25 2.11 -3.65
N VAL A 46 -11.85 0.93 -4.09
CA VAL A 46 -11.70 0.59 -5.51
C VAL A 46 -12.68 -0.51 -5.90
N ASP A 47 -13.16 -0.46 -7.13
CA ASP A 47 -13.92 -1.53 -7.77
C ASP A 47 -12.97 -2.38 -8.62
N GLU A 48 -12.79 -3.63 -8.21
CA GLU A 48 -12.05 -4.68 -8.93
C GLU A 48 -13.08 -5.69 -9.43
N ASP A 49 -13.44 -5.63 -10.72
CA ASP A 49 -14.42 -6.52 -11.36
C ASP A 49 -15.75 -6.66 -10.59
N GLY A 50 -16.31 -5.53 -10.15
CA GLY A 50 -17.57 -5.46 -9.40
C GLY A 50 -17.43 -5.73 -7.91
N ARG A 51 -16.21 -5.96 -7.40
CA ARG A 51 -15.92 -6.11 -5.97
C ARG A 51 -15.32 -4.83 -5.42
N SER A 52 -15.98 -4.27 -4.42
CA SER A 52 -15.43 -3.13 -3.68
C SER A 52 -14.34 -3.61 -2.73
N ARG A 53 -13.16 -3.01 -2.81
CA ARG A 53 -12.02 -3.27 -1.92
C ARG A 53 -11.54 -1.99 -1.27
N LEU A 54 -11.13 -2.08 -0.02
CA LEU A 54 -10.46 -1.00 0.69
C LEU A 54 -8.95 -1.14 0.47
N VAL A 55 -8.32 -0.12 -0.10
CA VAL A 55 -6.88 -0.09 -0.40
C VAL A 55 -6.27 1.19 0.13
N GLN A 56 -4.95 1.18 0.29
CA GLN A 56 -4.16 2.36 0.67
C GLN A 56 -3.35 2.88 -0.51
N GLN A 57 -3.05 4.18 -0.53
CA GLN A 57 -2.06 4.71 -1.46
C GLN A 57 -0.66 4.28 -1.02
N ALA A 58 0.10 3.62 -1.90
CA ALA A 58 1.51 3.35 -1.62
C ALA A 58 2.30 4.66 -1.61
N THR A 59 3.34 4.76 -0.78
CA THR A 59 4.29 5.89 -0.80
C THR A 59 4.92 6.13 -2.18
N SER A 60 5.02 5.08 -3.01
CA SER A 60 5.53 5.19 -4.39
C SER A 60 4.53 5.85 -5.35
N CYS A 61 3.23 5.80 -5.04
CA CYS A 61 2.21 6.46 -5.83
C CYS A 61 2.15 7.93 -5.42
N LEU A 62 2.93 8.79 -6.08
CA LEU A 62 2.96 10.23 -5.76
C LEU A 62 1.78 11.00 -6.35
N LEU A 63 1.21 10.51 -7.45
CA LEU A 63 0.00 11.11 -8.03
C LEU A 63 -1.20 10.75 -7.13
N GLU A 64 -1.89 11.76 -6.63
CA GLU A 64 -3.05 11.60 -5.77
C GLU A 64 -4.21 10.93 -6.54
N PRO A 65 -4.69 9.76 -6.10
CA PRO A 65 -5.83 9.09 -6.72
C PRO A 65 -7.10 9.93 -6.58
N GLN A 66 -7.92 9.95 -7.63
CA GLN A 66 -9.22 10.63 -7.67
C GLN A 66 -10.32 9.63 -8.06
N VAL A 67 -11.55 9.92 -7.64
CA VAL A 67 -12.71 9.09 -8.02
C VAL A 67 -12.81 9.01 -9.55
N GLY A 68 -12.96 7.79 -10.06
CA GLY A 68 -13.02 7.47 -11.48
C GLY A 68 -11.69 7.04 -12.09
N ASP A 69 -10.55 7.30 -11.43
CA ASP A 69 -9.23 6.89 -11.90
C ASP A 69 -9.16 5.37 -12.11
N LEU A 70 -8.56 4.94 -13.22
CA LEU A 70 -8.08 3.58 -13.38
C LEU A 70 -6.72 3.47 -12.69
N VAL A 71 -6.57 2.52 -11.78
CA VAL A 71 -5.37 2.34 -10.96
C VAL A 71 -4.80 0.94 -11.07
N LEU A 72 -3.49 0.83 -10.87
CA LEU A 72 -2.81 -0.43 -10.63
C LEU A 72 -2.72 -0.66 -9.13
N ILE A 73 -3.32 -1.75 -8.64
CA ILE A 73 -3.23 -2.17 -7.23
C ILE A 73 -2.36 -3.42 -7.10
N VAL A 74 -1.77 -3.60 -5.92
CA VAL A 74 -1.09 -4.84 -5.50
C VAL A 74 -1.68 -5.33 -4.18
N GLY A 75 -1.91 -6.63 -4.07
CA GLY A 75 -2.38 -7.25 -2.85
C GLY A 75 -2.24 -8.77 -2.90
N SER A 76 -2.53 -9.42 -1.78
CA SER A 76 -2.68 -10.88 -1.76
C SER A 76 -3.95 -11.28 -2.53
N ASP A 77 -3.97 -12.48 -3.07
CA ASP A 77 -5.22 -13.08 -3.58
C ASP A 77 -6.18 -13.47 -2.44
N ASP A 78 -5.62 -13.77 -1.27
CA ASP A 78 -6.35 -14.21 -0.08
C ASP A 78 -6.76 -13.04 0.86
N ASP A 79 -6.33 -11.81 0.56
CA ASP A 79 -6.63 -10.59 1.34
C ASP A 79 -7.52 -9.64 0.52
N PRO A 80 -8.63 -9.13 1.08
CA PRO A 80 -9.41 -8.08 0.44
C PRO A 80 -8.65 -6.76 0.25
N GLY A 81 -7.60 -6.49 1.03
CA GLY A 81 -6.83 -5.25 1.01
C GLY A 81 -5.73 -5.15 -0.06
N GLY A 82 -4.97 -4.06 -0.01
CA GLY A 82 -3.83 -3.84 -0.90
C GLY A 82 -3.39 -2.38 -0.98
N TRP A 83 -2.50 -2.10 -1.93
CA TRP A 83 -1.98 -0.76 -2.18
C TRP A 83 -2.14 -0.33 -3.64
N ILE A 84 -2.52 0.92 -3.87
CA ILE A 84 -2.43 1.58 -5.17
C ILE A 84 -0.96 1.91 -5.43
N LEU A 85 -0.43 1.40 -6.53
CA LEU A 85 0.94 1.65 -6.99
C LEU A 85 1.03 2.80 -7.99
N ALA A 86 0.00 2.96 -8.83
CA ALA A 86 -0.05 3.98 -9.85
C ALA A 86 -1.49 4.32 -10.25
N VAL A 87 -1.71 5.58 -10.62
CA VAL A 87 -2.86 6.02 -11.42
C VAL A 87 -2.48 5.86 -12.90
N LEU A 88 -3.22 5.06 -13.64
CA LEU A 88 -2.96 4.71 -15.04
C LEU A 88 -3.69 5.63 -16.00
N GLU A 89 -4.97 5.89 -15.71
CA GLU A 89 -5.82 6.74 -16.54
C GLU A 89 -6.74 7.56 -15.63
N ARG A 90 -6.83 8.86 -15.91
CA ARG A 90 -7.85 9.74 -15.34
C ARG A 90 -8.90 10.02 -16.41
N PRO A 91 -10.21 9.83 -16.13
CA PRO A 91 -11.26 10.21 -17.06
C PRO A 91 -11.08 11.67 -17.49
N GLN A 92 -11.03 11.90 -18.80
CA GLN A 92 -11.04 13.25 -19.33
C GLN A 92 -12.37 13.91 -18.96
N PRO A 93 -12.35 15.19 -18.57
CA PRO A 93 -13.59 15.94 -18.36
C PRO A 93 -14.41 15.95 -19.64
N ARG A 94 -15.73 15.96 -19.52
CA ARG A 94 -16.60 16.20 -20.68
C ARG A 94 -16.45 17.65 -21.14
N ASP A 95 -16.92 17.94 -22.35
CA ASP A 95 -16.87 19.28 -22.91
C ASP A 95 -17.45 20.33 -21.92
N GLY A 96 -16.61 21.27 -21.51
CA GLY A 96 -16.96 22.34 -20.57
C GLY A 96 -16.69 22.03 -19.08
N GLU A 97 -16.29 20.82 -18.73
CA GLU A 97 -15.81 20.50 -17.38
C GLU A 97 -14.32 20.86 -17.22
N ALA A 98 -13.94 21.32 -16.03
CA ALA A 98 -12.56 21.66 -15.75
C ALA A 98 -11.67 20.40 -15.74
N VAL A 99 -10.48 20.49 -16.32
CA VAL A 99 -9.46 19.44 -16.19
C VAL A 99 -9.06 19.32 -14.74
N ALA A 100 -9.31 18.15 -14.16
CA ALA A 100 -8.89 17.86 -12.81
C ALA A 100 -7.36 17.94 -12.71
N GLU A 101 -6.88 18.66 -11.70
CA GLU A 101 -5.45 18.89 -11.50
C GLU A 101 -4.72 17.56 -11.19
N ALA A 102 -3.55 17.37 -11.79
CA ALA A 102 -2.65 16.29 -11.44
C ALA A 102 -1.78 16.73 -10.26
N VAL A 103 -2.17 16.31 -9.05
CA VAL A 103 -1.50 16.69 -7.81
C VAL A 103 -0.47 15.63 -7.41
N LEU A 104 0.78 16.05 -7.26
CA LEU A 104 1.79 15.25 -6.58
C LEU A 104 1.70 15.54 -5.08
N ALA A 105 1.26 14.55 -4.29
CA ALA A 105 1.04 14.70 -2.86
C ALA A 105 1.93 13.76 -2.05
N ALA A 106 2.49 14.29 -0.96
CA ALA A 106 3.04 13.46 0.11
C ALA A 106 1.96 13.22 1.18
N PRO A 107 2.04 12.13 1.97
CA PRO A 107 1.13 11.92 3.10
C PRO A 107 1.09 13.13 4.05
N ALA A 108 -0.06 13.34 4.70
CA ALA A 108 -0.26 14.50 5.58
C ALA A 108 0.88 14.66 6.61
N GLY A 109 1.44 15.88 6.70
CA GLY A 109 2.55 16.21 7.59
C GLY A 109 3.94 15.82 7.08
N ALA A 110 4.05 15.13 5.94
CA ALA A 110 5.33 14.82 5.31
C ALA A 110 5.76 15.93 4.34
N GLY A 111 7.07 16.15 4.24
CA GLY A 111 7.66 16.99 3.20
C GLY A 111 7.86 16.23 1.90
N LEU A 112 7.67 16.88 0.76
CA LEU A 112 8.08 16.36 -0.55
C LEU A 112 9.45 16.94 -0.92
N THR A 113 10.45 16.09 -1.14
CA THR A 113 11.79 16.51 -1.57
C THR A 113 12.10 16.00 -2.98
N LEU A 114 12.41 16.91 -3.90
CA LEU A 114 12.94 16.59 -5.23
C LEU A 114 14.46 16.71 -5.19
N LYS A 115 15.17 15.57 -5.30
CA LYS A 115 16.65 15.54 -5.29
C LYS A 115 17.18 14.93 -6.58
N ALA A 116 18.12 15.62 -7.22
CA ALA A 116 18.83 15.13 -8.39
C ALA A 116 20.34 15.30 -8.22
N SER A 117 21.14 14.37 -8.74
CA SER A 117 22.59 14.51 -8.82
C SER A 117 23.04 15.50 -9.91
N GLY A 118 22.17 15.76 -10.89
CA GLY A 118 22.38 16.71 -11.99
C GLY A 118 21.46 17.92 -11.89
N ARG A 119 20.43 17.95 -12.74
CA ARG A 119 19.50 19.09 -12.88
C ARG A 119 18.06 18.65 -12.60
N VAL A 120 17.30 19.51 -11.91
CA VAL A 120 15.83 19.47 -11.90
C VAL A 120 15.33 20.57 -12.86
N ARG A 121 14.44 20.23 -13.80
CA ARG A 121 13.81 21.17 -14.74
C ARG A 121 12.30 21.03 -14.61
N VAL A 122 11.61 22.14 -14.38
CA VAL A 122 10.15 22.23 -14.33
C VAL A 122 9.72 23.24 -15.39
N GLU A 123 8.79 22.85 -16.25
CA GLU A 123 8.30 23.68 -17.34
C GLU A 123 6.78 23.63 -17.38
N GLY A 124 6.16 24.76 -17.65
CA GLY A 124 4.73 24.86 -17.94
C GLY A 124 4.53 25.73 -19.17
N SER A 125 3.58 25.35 -20.02
CA SER A 125 3.25 26.11 -21.23
C SER A 125 2.62 27.47 -20.92
N ALA A 126 1.88 27.56 -19.81
CA ALA A 126 1.28 28.80 -19.32
C ALA A 126 2.16 29.50 -18.26
N GLY A 127 2.91 28.74 -17.48
CA GLY A 127 3.75 29.25 -16.40
C GLY A 127 4.11 28.18 -15.38
N VAL A 128 4.92 28.56 -14.38
CA VAL A 128 5.25 27.76 -13.20
C VAL A 128 5.14 28.67 -11.99
N ASP A 129 4.23 28.35 -11.08
CA ASP A 129 4.08 29.05 -9.80
C ASP A 129 4.78 28.27 -8.70
N ILE A 130 5.56 28.98 -7.87
CA ILE A 130 6.17 28.44 -6.65
C ILE A 130 5.63 29.26 -5.49
N VAL A 131 4.64 28.72 -4.81
CA VAL A 131 3.95 29.38 -3.70
C VAL A 131 4.36 28.70 -2.40
N THR A 132 4.84 29.49 -1.45
CA THR A 132 4.95 29.08 -0.05
C THR A 132 3.86 29.80 0.72
N PRO A 133 2.92 29.11 1.39
CA PRO A 133 2.02 29.79 2.30
C PRO A 133 2.88 30.51 3.34
N ALA A 134 2.71 31.82 3.47
CA ALA A 134 3.37 32.59 4.51
C ALA A 134 3.04 31.95 5.86
N ALA A 135 4.05 31.78 6.72
CA ALA A 135 3.79 31.41 8.11
C ALA A 135 2.82 32.45 8.69
N LEU A 136 1.60 32.02 9.01
CA LEU A 136 0.68 32.78 9.86
C LEU A 136 1.21 32.78 11.29
#